data_AF-A0A7C1RT86-F1
#
_entry.id   AF-A0A7C1RT86-F1
#
_cell.length_a   1.000
_cell.length_b   1.000
_cell.length_c   1.000
_cell.angle_alpha   90.00
_cell.angle_beta   90.00
_cell.angle_gamma   90.00
#
_symmetry.space_group_name_H-M   'P 1'
#
loop_
_entity.id
_entity.type
_entity.pdbx_description
1 polymer ?
#
loop_
_entity_poly.entity_id
_entity_poly.type
_entity_poly.pdbx_seq_one_letter_code
_entity_poly.pdbx_strand_id
1 'polypeptide(L)'
;MKKVECPNCKAVHRIDESKLPENGAYGRCRECKSRFFIGKNEPHPKESQKEKYSRQETEKTETCPKCDYERTQGDESCPKCGIIYEKYSDKDRIDLKKDNEKHTESETEKSNSRGLELKQAVGIIGSIILFIGVFMPVVSVPVIGNFNYFQNGKGDGIIILFLSVLSFIFILLKKFKKLWITGIGSLAVLAFTFIYFQIKLSGIKSEMENELAGNPFRGLADLAMQSVQLQWGWALLIIGAIFIIVAAAMKEENEP
;
A
#
# COMPACT_ATOMS: atom_id res chain seq x y z
N MET A 1 -35.27 -4.14 27.68
CA MET A 1 -34.27 -5.18 27.33
C MET A 1 -33.68 -4.79 25.98
N LYS A 2 -32.46 -4.27 25.98
CA LYS A 2 -31.80 -3.75 24.79
C LYS A 2 -31.02 -4.88 24.10
N LYS A 3 -31.16 -4.99 22.78
CA LYS A 3 -30.31 -5.87 21.97
C LYS A 3 -29.05 -5.09 21.59
N VAL A 4 -27.90 -5.71 21.78
CA VAL A 4 -26.60 -5.15 21.38
C VAL A 4 -25.89 -6.18 20.52
N GLU A 5 -25.30 -5.72 19.42
CA GLU A 5 -24.57 -6.57 18.48
C GLU A 5 -23.06 -6.37 18.67
N CYS A 6 -22.31 -7.46 18.74
CA CYS A 6 -20.85 -7.38 18.83
C CYS A 6 -20.25 -6.97 17.48
N PRO A 7 -19.42 -5.91 17.41
CA PRO A 7 -18.84 -5.45 16.14
C PRO A 7 -17.83 -6.44 15.52
N ASN A 8 -17.28 -7.35 16.32
CA ASN A 8 -16.25 -8.29 15.86
C ASN A 8 -16.84 -9.59 15.30
N CYS A 9 -17.86 -10.15 15.94
CA CYS A 9 -18.40 -11.47 15.57
C CYS A 9 -19.91 -11.47 15.26
N LYS A 10 -20.56 -10.30 15.28
CA LYS A 10 -22.00 -10.12 14.99
C LYS A 10 -22.96 -10.90 15.90
N ALA A 11 -22.46 -11.39 17.04
CA ALA A 11 -23.31 -12.05 18.04
C ALA A 11 -24.25 -11.04 18.70
N VAL A 12 -25.52 -11.40 18.85
CA VAL A 12 -26.56 -10.56 19.45
C VAL A 12 -26.73 -10.92 20.92
N HIS A 13 -26.59 -9.94 21.81
CA HIS A 13 -26.77 -10.10 23.25
C HIS A 13 -27.94 -9.25 23.76
N ARG A 14 -28.67 -9.75 24.76
CA ARG A 14 -29.77 -9.03 25.42
C ARG A 14 -29.30 -8.54 26.78
N ILE A 15 -29.39 -7.24 27.02
CA ILE A 15 -28.95 -6.60 28.27
C ILE A 15 -30.12 -5.86 28.90
N ASP A 16 -30.16 -5.89 30.22
CA ASP A 16 -31.12 -5.13 31.02
C ASP A 16 -30.68 -3.66 31.10
N GLU A 17 -31.53 -2.75 30.64
CA GLU A 17 -31.23 -1.31 30.56
C GLU A 17 -31.09 -0.68 31.95
N SER A 18 -31.75 -1.24 32.97
CA SER A 18 -31.67 -0.73 34.35
C SER A 18 -30.28 -0.92 34.98
N LYS A 19 -29.45 -1.81 34.42
CA LYS A 19 -28.09 -2.07 34.90
C LYS A 19 -27.01 -1.28 34.17
N LEU A 20 -27.39 -0.46 33.18
CA LEU A 20 -26.45 0.32 32.38
C LEU A 20 -26.32 1.75 32.92
N PRO A 21 -25.10 2.22 33.28
CA PRO A 21 -24.89 3.61 33.69
C PRO A 21 -25.16 4.59 32.54
N GLU A 22 -25.46 5.85 32.87
CA GLU A 22 -25.85 6.88 31.87
C GLU A 22 -24.76 7.11 30.81
N ASN A 23 -23.49 7.04 31.22
CA ASN A 23 -22.34 7.19 30.33
C ASN A 23 -21.97 5.91 29.57
N GLY A 24 -22.81 4.86 29.60
CA GLY A 24 -22.51 3.56 29.01
C GLY A 24 -21.43 2.77 29.76
N ALA A 25 -21.23 1.51 29.35
CA ALA A 25 -20.25 0.63 29.98
C ALA A 25 -19.53 -0.24 28.93
N TYR A 26 -18.28 -0.60 29.22
CA TYR A 26 -17.54 -1.57 28.41
C TYR A 26 -17.95 -3.00 28.78
N GLY A 27 -18.51 -3.73 27.82
CA GLY A 27 -18.83 -5.14 27.95
C GLY A 27 -17.79 -6.03 27.26
N ARG A 28 -17.78 -7.31 27.61
CA ARG A 28 -17.01 -8.35 26.91
C ARG A 28 -17.96 -9.30 26.20
N CYS A 29 -17.75 -9.55 24.91
CA CYS A 29 -18.54 -10.52 24.14
C CYS A 29 -18.36 -11.94 24.69
N ARG A 30 -19.44 -12.74 24.76
CA ARG A 30 -19.37 -14.14 25.21
C ARG A 30 -18.78 -15.08 24.14
N GLU A 31 -18.96 -14.77 22.86
CA GLU A 31 -18.49 -15.59 21.74
C GLU A 31 -17.01 -15.35 21.42
N CYS A 32 -16.61 -14.09 21.14
CA CYS A 32 -15.25 -13.79 20.68
C CYS A 32 -14.35 -13.11 21.73
N LYS A 33 -14.85 -12.90 22.96
CA LYS A 33 -14.12 -12.25 24.07
C LYS A 33 -13.63 -10.81 23.81
N SER A 34 -14.02 -10.17 22.70
CA SER A 34 -13.68 -8.77 22.42
C SER A 34 -14.38 -7.83 23.41
N ARG A 35 -13.69 -6.74 23.78
CA ARG A 35 -14.27 -5.65 24.58
C ARG A 35 -14.87 -4.61 23.64
N PHE A 36 -16.10 -4.18 23.91
CA PHE A 36 -16.77 -3.13 23.15
C PHE A 36 -17.66 -2.28 24.06
N PHE A 37 -17.88 -1.04 23.66
CA PHE A 37 -18.67 -0.08 24.44
C PHE A 37 -20.17 -0.25 24.17
N ILE A 38 -20.96 -0.29 25.24
CA ILE A 38 -22.41 -0.40 25.19
C ILE A 38 -22.98 0.92 25.73
N GLY A 39 -23.49 1.76 24.82
CA GLY A 39 -24.14 3.03 25.16
C GLY A 39 -25.64 2.88 25.38
N LYS A 40 -26.22 3.73 26.22
CA LYS A 40 -27.68 3.77 26.45
C LYS A 40 -28.44 4.34 25.25
N ASN A 41 -27.82 5.25 24.49
CA ASN A 41 -28.39 5.87 23.30
C ASN A 41 -27.74 5.35 22.01
N GLU A 42 -28.52 5.18 20.95
CA GLU A 42 -27.99 4.87 19.61
C GLU A 42 -27.06 6.00 19.15
N PRO A 43 -25.88 5.70 18.57
CA PRO A 43 -25.12 6.73 17.90
C PRO A 43 -25.89 7.13 16.64
N HIS A 44 -26.54 8.30 16.68
CA HIS A 44 -26.93 8.99 15.45
C HIS A 44 -25.72 9.04 14.49
N PRO A 45 -25.92 8.83 13.17
CA PRO A 45 -24.83 8.85 12.20
C PRO A 45 -24.19 10.23 12.26
N LYS A 46 -22.89 10.29 12.61
CA LYS A 46 -22.12 11.53 12.55
C LYS A 46 -21.79 11.84 11.10
N GLU A 47 -22.76 12.45 10.43
CA GLU A 47 -22.54 13.21 9.21
C GLU A 47 -21.89 14.55 9.60
N SER A 48 -20.70 14.78 9.03
CA SER A 48 -20.03 16.07 8.83
C SER A 48 -20.29 17.19 9.84
N GLN A 49 -19.40 17.36 10.83
CA GLN A 49 -19.16 18.66 11.47
C GLN A 49 -17.66 18.90 11.65
N LYS A 50 -17.01 19.31 10.54
CA LYS A 50 -16.09 20.45 10.59
C LYS A 50 -16.95 21.67 10.94
N GLU A 51 -16.38 22.62 11.69
CA GLU A 51 -17.00 23.87 12.17
C GLU A 51 -17.82 23.76 13.46
N LYS A 52 -17.13 23.84 14.60
CA LYS A 52 -17.36 24.81 15.69
C LYS A 52 -16.57 24.38 16.92
N TYR A 53 -15.33 24.87 17.00
CA TYR A 53 -14.63 24.97 18.28
C TYR A 53 -14.22 26.44 18.46
N SER A 54 -15.24 27.28 18.69
CA SER A 54 -15.07 28.64 19.17
C SER A 54 -15.60 28.70 20.60
N ARG A 55 -14.72 29.09 21.52
CA ARG A 55 -14.98 29.65 22.86
C ARG A 55 -15.96 28.87 23.75
N GLN A 56 -15.40 28.02 24.58
CA GLN A 56 -15.76 28.01 26.00
C GLN A 56 -14.49 28.35 26.78
N GLU A 57 -14.36 29.61 27.16
CA GLU A 57 -13.54 30.04 28.28
C GLU A 57 -14.03 29.25 29.49
N THR A 58 -13.33 28.17 29.78
CA THR A 58 -13.40 27.51 31.07
C THR A 58 -12.68 28.44 32.03
N GLU A 59 -13.41 28.96 33.03
CA GLU A 59 -12.82 29.51 34.24
C GLU A 59 -11.84 28.47 34.79
N LYS A 60 -10.57 28.66 34.45
CA LYS A 60 -9.49 27.78 34.85
C LYS A 60 -9.21 28.13 36.31
N THR A 61 -9.71 27.33 37.23
CA THR A 61 -9.23 27.32 38.61
C THR A 61 -7.78 26.85 38.58
N GLU A 62 -6.85 27.80 38.52
CA GLU A 62 -5.43 27.50 38.53
C GLU A 62 -5.01 27.12 39.95
N THR A 63 -4.57 25.87 40.14
CA THR A 63 -3.94 25.46 41.39
C THR A 63 -2.43 25.70 41.33
N CYS A 64 -1.81 25.95 42.48
CA CYS A 64 -0.37 26.17 42.60
C CYS A 64 0.42 24.87 42.33
N PRO A 65 1.34 24.82 41.34
CA PRO A 65 2.03 23.59 40.93
C PRO A 65 2.96 22.98 42.00
N LYS A 66 3.27 23.71 43.08
CA LYS A 66 4.14 23.22 44.16
C LYS A 66 3.36 22.67 45.36
N CYS A 67 2.14 23.12 45.59
CA CYS A 67 1.42 22.83 46.84
C CYS A 67 -0.10 22.70 46.72
N ASP A 68 -0.61 22.69 45.49
CA ASP A 68 -2.03 22.57 45.11
C ASP A 68 -2.97 23.62 45.74
N TYR A 69 -2.43 24.76 46.17
CA TYR A 69 -3.24 25.86 46.69
C TYR A 69 -4.06 26.51 45.56
N GLU A 70 -5.37 26.68 45.77
CA GLU A 70 -6.26 27.34 44.81
C GLU A 70 -5.90 28.81 44.67
N ARG A 71 -5.62 29.27 43.43
CA ARG A 71 -5.24 30.66 43.19
C ARG A 71 -6.47 31.54 43.08
N THR A 72 -6.35 32.74 43.63
CA THR A 72 -7.24 33.85 43.31
C THR A 72 -6.65 34.69 42.17
N GLN A 73 -7.53 35.22 41.31
CA GLN A 73 -7.12 36.00 40.13
C GLN A 73 -6.44 37.29 40.59
N GLY A 74 -5.11 37.41 40.42
CA GLY A 74 -4.32 38.57 40.82
C GLY A 74 -3.10 38.27 41.70
N ASP A 75 -2.93 37.04 42.18
CA ASP A 75 -1.79 36.69 43.04
C ASP A 75 -0.48 36.54 42.23
N GLU A 76 0.52 37.38 42.52
CA GLU A 76 1.88 37.30 41.96
C GLU A 76 2.68 36.13 42.56
N SER A 77 2.36 35.74 43.80
CA SER A 77 3.02 34.64 44.50
C SER A 77 2.05 33.80 45.33
N CYS A 78 2.40 32.53 45.57
CA CYS A 78 1.58 31.63 46.37
C CYS A 78 1.70 31.96 47.86
N PRO A 79 0.59 32.28 48.57
CA PRO A 79 0.63 32.61 49.99
C PRO A 79 1.04 31.43 50.88
N LYS A 80 0.86 30.19 50.40
CA LYS A 80 1.18 28.96 51.17
C LYS A 80 2.64 28.52 51.04
N CYS A 81 3.23 28.63 49.84
CA CYS A 81 4.56 28.07 49.57
C CYS A 81 5.58 29.08 49.02
N GLY A 82 5.18 30.34 48.81
CA GLY A 82 6.05 31.45 48.41
C GLY A 82 6.59 31.39 46.99
N ILE A 83 6.05 30.55 46.09
CA ILE A 83 6.49 30.55 44.69
C ILE A 83 5.95 31.78 43.96
N ILE A 84 6.77 32.36 43.10
CA ILE A 84 6.36 33.43 42.17
C ILE A 84 5.86 32.75 40.89
N TYR A 85 4.59 32.96 40.54
CA TYR A 85 3.95 32.21 39.46
C TYR A 85 4.54 32.52 38.08
N GLU A 86 4.96 33.76 37.86
CA GLU A 86 5.58 34.21 36.61
C GLU A 86 6.88 33.46 36.30
N LYS A 87 7.63 33.04 37.32
CA LYS A 87 8.89 32.30 37.14
C LYS A 87 8.68 30.81 36.88
N TYR A 88 7.48 30.28 37.15
CA TYR A 88 7.16 28.85 37.02
C TYR A 88 6.50 28.53 35.67
N SER A 89 5.68 29.45 35.15
CA SER A 89 4.98 29.26 33.86
C SER A 89 5.93 29.06 32.67
N ASP A 90 7.12 29.66 32.71
CA ASP A 90 8.14 29.51 31.68
C ASP A 90 8.86 28.16 31.74
N LYS A 91 9.04 27.59 32.94
CA LYS A 91 9.76 26.32 33.11
C LYS A 91 8.90 25.13 32.68
N ASP A 92 7.62 25.12 33.07
CA ASP A 92 6.66 24.08 32.64
C ASP A 92 6.45 24.09 31.11
N ARG A 93 6.52 25.27 30.47
CA ARG A 93 6.50 25.41 29.01
C ARG A 93 7.73 24.82 28.32
N ILE A 94 8.90 24.89 28.95
CA ILE A 94 10.16 24.36 28.39
C ILE A 94 10.18 22.83 28.52
N ASP A 95 9.73 22.29 29.64
CA ASP A 95 9.74 20.85 29.88
C ASP A 95 8.69 20.13 28.99
N LEU A 96 7.50 20.71 28.79
CA LEU A 96 6.48 20.19 27.85
C LEU A 96 6.92 20.21 26.36
N LYS A 97 7.81 21.13 25.97
CA LYS A 97 8.38 21.15 24.62
C LYS A 97 9.39 20.03 24.41
N LYS A 98 10.26 19.79 25.40
CA LYS A 98 11.29 18.74 25.34
C LYS A 98 10.70 17.33 25.24
N ASP A 99 9.58 17.08 25.91
CA ASP A 99 8.93 15.77 25.88
C ASP A 99 8.20 15.52 24.55
N ASN A 100 7.65 16.57 23.92
CA ASN A 100 7.03 16.48 22.59
C ASN A 100 8.05 16.28 21.46
N GLU A 101 9.23 16.91 21.53
CA GLU A 101 10.29 16.72 20.53
C GLU A 101 10.84 15.28 20.55
N LYS A 102 11.08 14.72 21.74
CA LYS A 102 11.59 13.34 21.88
C LYS A 102 10.62 12.26 21.40
N HIS A 103 9.32 12.45 21.58
CA HIS A 103 8.34 11.48 21.08
C HIS A 103 8.15 11.54 19.56
N THR A 104 8.26 12.73 18.97
CA THR A 104 8.05 12.95 17.52
C THR A 104 9.19 12.37 16.67
N GLU A 105 10.43 12.40 17.17
CA GLU A 105 11.60 11.85 16.44
C GLU A 105 11.56 10.31 16.35
N SER A 106 11.12 9.62 17.41
CA SER A 106 11.15 8.15 17.46
C SER A 106 10.09 7.45 16.59
N GLU A 107 8.95 8.10 16.35
CA GLU A 107 7.88 7.54 15.49
C GLU A 107 8.18 7.75 13.99
N THR A 108 8.87 8.86 13.66
CA THR A 108 9.21 9.23 12.28
C THR A 108 10.29 8.31 11.69
N GLU A 109 11.33 7.94 12.44
CA GLU A 109 12.36 7.00 11.98
C GLU A 109 11.83 5.57 11.73
N LYS A 110 10.87 5.12 12.55
CA LYS A 110 10.27 3.79 12.45
C LYS A 110 9.26 3.66 11.31
N SER A 111 8.71 4.78 10.82
CA SER A 111 7.84 4.82 9.64
C SER A 111 8.67 4.83 8.35
N ASN A 112 9.73 5.65 8.30
CA ASN A 112 10.54 5.80 7.09
C ASN A 112 11.30 4.50 6.72
N SER A 113 11.79 3.74 7.73
CA SER A 113 12.42 2.43 7.47
C SER A 113 11.46 1.41 6.87
N ARG A 114 10.20 1.36 7.32
CA ARG A 114 9.18 0.44 6.77
C ARG A 114 8.80 0.77 5.34
N GLY A 115 8.73 2.05 4.99
CA GLY A 115 8.50 2.50 3.62
C GLY A 115 9.61 2.05 2.67
N LEU A 116 10.87 2.13 3.10
CA LEU A 116 12.02 1.72 2.29
C LEU A 116 12.10 0.20 2.10
N GLU A 117 11.85 -0.58 3.17
CA GLU A 117 11.84 -2.05 3.13
C GLU A 117 10.77 -2.59 2.19
N LEU A 118 9.55 -2.01 2.23
CA LEU A 118 8.45 -2.43 1.37
C LEU A 118 8.77 -2.21 -0.12
N LYS A 119 9.37 -1.06 -0.48
CA LYS A 119 9.77 -0.77 -1.87
C LYS A 119 10.81 -1.75 -2.39
N GLN A 120 11.81 -2.05 -1.57
CA GLN A 120 12.84 -3.04 -1.93
C GLN A 120 12.20 -4.41 -2.13
N ALA A 121 11.34 -4.84 -1.21
CA ALA A 121 10.64 -6.11 -1.31
C ALA A 121 9.81 -6.21 -2.60
N VAL A 122 8.98 -5.21 -2.89
CA VAL A 122 8.15 -5.19 -4.11
C VAL A 122 9.02 -5.20 -5.38
N GLY A 123 10.10 -4.42 -5.40
CA GLY A 123 11.04 -4.38 -6.53
C GLY A 123 11.75 -5.72 -6.74
N ILE A 124 12.23 -6.36 -5.67
CA ILE A 124 12.90 -7.66 -5.73
C ILE A 124 11.93 -8.73 -6.24
N ILE A 125 10.72 -8.78 -5.68
CA ILE A 125 9.68 -9.71 -6.12
C ILE A 125 9.38 -9.48 -7.60
N GLY A 126 9.21 -8.23 -8.03
CA GLY A 126 8.99 -7.88 -9.44
C GLY A 126 10.12 -8.34 -10.37
N SER A 127 11.38 -8.11 -9.99
CA SER A 127 12.55 -8.56 -10.74
C SER A 127 12.63 -10.07 -10.85
N ILE A 128 12.38 -10.81 -9.75
CA ILE A 128 12.38 -12.28 -9.75
C ILE A 128 11.26 -12.80 -10.67
N ILE A 129 10.05 -12.26 -10.55
CA ILE A 129 8.91 -12.64 -11.41
C ILE A 129 9.24 -12.38 -12.89
N LEU A 130 9.81 -11.20 -13.21
CA LEU A 130 10.19 -10.84 -14.57
C LEU A 130 11.27 -11.79 -15.11
N PHE A 131 12.28 -12.12 -14.30
CA PHE A 131 13.36 -13.05 -14.66
C PHE A 131 12.81 -14.45 -14.97
N ILE A 132 11.95 -15.00 -14.09
CA ILE A 132 11.31 -16.30 -14.29
C ILE A 132 10.42 -16.25 -15.54
N GLY A 133 9.63 -15.19 -15.70
CA GLY A 133 8.70 -15.00 -16.82
C GLY A 133 9.36 -15.11 -18.20
N VAL A 134 10.62 -14.71 -18.35
CA VAL A 134 11.37 -14.82 -19.62
C VAL A 134 11.53 -16.27 -20.08
N PHE A 135 11.62 -17.21 -19.14
CA PHE A 135 11.78 -18.64 -19.43
C PHE A 135 10.44 -19.38 -19.54
N MET A 136 9.35 -18.75 -19.14
CA MET A 136 8.01 -19.35 -19.19
C MET A 136 7.45 -19.32 -20.61
N PRO A 137 6.57 -20.28 -20.97
CA PRO A 137 6.01 -20.35 -22.31
C PRO A 137 5.10 -19.14 -22.56
N VAL A 138 5.36 -18.46 -23.67
CA VAL A 138 4.71 -17.21 -24.09
C VAL A 138 3.75 -17.46 -25.25
N VAL A 139 4.13 -18.34 -26.18
CA VAL A 139 3.31 -18.77 -27.32
C VAL A 139 3.46 -20.27 -27.50
N SER A 140 2.37 -20.95 -27.78
CA SER A 140 2.40 -22.34 -28.23
C SER A 140 1.95 -22.47 -29.67
N VAL A 141 2.77 -23.12 -30.48
CA VAL A 141 2.46 -23.47 -31.86
C VAL A 141 2.23 -25.00 -31.92
N PRO A 142 1.13 -25.49 -32.52
CA PRO A 142 0.75 -26.90 -32.44
C PRO A 142 1.80 -27.88 -32.98
N VAL A 143 2.57 -27.46 -33.98
CA VAL A 143 3.55 -28.30 -34.68
C VAL A 143 4.94 -28.20 -34.05
N ILE A 144 5.30 -27.02 -33.55
CA ILE A 144 6.67 -26.71 -33.11
C ILE A 144 6.80 -26.74 -31.58
N GLY A 145 5.67 -26.69 -30.85
CA GLY A 145 5.61 -26.73 -29.40
C GLY A 145 5.58 -25.35 -28.74
N ASN A 146 6.01 -25.30 -27.47
CA ASN A 146 6.00 -24.08 -26.66
C ASN A 146 7.27 -23.26 -26.88
N PHE A 147 7.10 -21.96 -27.11
CA PHE A 147 8.18 -20.99 -27.15
C PHE A 147 8.14 -20.11 -25.91
N ASN A 148 9.30 -19.97 -25.26
CA ASN A 148 9.50 -18.95 -24.24
C ASN A 148 9.98 -17.63 -24.88
N TYR A 149 10.11 -16.58 -24.07
CA TYR A 149 10.53 -15.28 -24.56
C TYR A 149 12.03 -15.23 -24.91
N PHE A 150 12.84 -16.06 -24.24
CA PHE A 150 14.28 -16.18 -24.50
C PHE A 150 14.61 -16.77 -25.88
N GLN A 151 13.76 -17.65 -26.42
CA GLN A 151 13.89 -18.31 -27.73
C GLN A 151 15.33 -18.78 -28.05
N ASN A 152 15.97 -19.51 -27.12
CA ASN A 152 17.36 -19.99 -27.26
C ASN A 152 18.38 -18.90 -27.65
N GLY A 153 18.19 -17.68 -27.15
CA GLY A 153 19.09 -16.54 -27.38
C GLY A 153 18.89 -15.81 -28.70
N LYS A 154 17.85 -16.16 -29.48
CA LYS A 154 17.48 -15.44 -30.72
C LYS A 154 16.33 -14.44 -30.52
N GLY A 155 15.73 -14.43 -29.33
CA GLY A 155 14.58 -13.59 -29.02
C GLY A 155 14.92 -12.32 -28.24
N ASP A 156 13.95 -11.40 -28.22
CA ASP A 156 13.99 -10.16 -27.41
C ASP A 156 14.09 -10.42 -25.90
N GLY A 157 13.93 -11.68 -25.46
CA GLY A 157 14.05 -12.06 -24.06
C GLY A 157 15.42 -11.84 -23.43
N ILE A 158 16.50 -11.77 -24.21
CA ILE A 158 17.80 -11.33 -23.67
C ILE A 158 17.71 -9.90 -23.15
N ILE A 159 17.02 -9.01 -23.87
CA ILE A 159 16.87 -7.60 -23.49
C ILE A 159 16.11 -7.50 -22.17
N ILE A 160 15.01 -8.25 -22.03
CA ILE A 160 14.23 -8.27 -20.78
C ILE A 160 14.98 -8.94 -19.63
N LEU A 161 15.72 -10.02 -19.91
CA LEU A 161 16.57 -10.66 -18.91
C LEU A 161 17.63 -9.68 -18.38
N PHE A 162 18.28 -8.96 -19.28
CA PHE A 162 19.26 -7.92 -18.94
C PHE A 162 18.62 -6.78 -18.14
N LEU A 163 17.45 -6.28 -18.57
CA LEU A 163 16.67 -5.27 -17.84
C LEU A 163 16.31 -5.75 -16.43
N SER A 164 15.91 -7.02 -16.27
CA SER A 164 15.57 -7.59 -14.96
C SER A 164 16.77 -7.62 -14.02
N VAL A 165 17.95 -8.04 -14.51
CA VAL A 165 19.18 -8.04 -13.72
C VAL A 165 19.61 -6.62 -13.37
N LEU A 166 19.51 -5.67 -14.31
CA LEU A 166 19.78 -4.26 -14.02
C LEU A 166 18.82 -3.68 -12.97
N SER A 167 17.52 -4.00 -13.05
CA SER A 167 16.55 -3.62 -12.02
C SER A 167 16.95 -4.17 -10.67
N PHE A 168 17.31 -5.45 -10.58
CA PHE A 168 17.79 -6.07 -9.34
C PHE A 168 18.99 -5.32 -8.75
N ILE A 169 19.99 -5.02 -9.57
CA ILE A 169 21.18 -4.26 -9.15
C ILE A 169 20.79 -2.85 -8.68
N PHE A 170 19.91 -2.14 -9.38
CA PHE A 170 19.47 -0.81 -8.96
C PHE A 170 18.69 -0.80 -7.65
N ILE A 171 17.92 -1.87 -7.37
CA ILE A 171 17.24 -2.05 -6.08
C ILE A 171 18.26 -2.22 -4.96
N LEU A 172 19.31 -3.04 -5.16
CA LEU A 172 20.39 -3.23 -4.18
C LEU A 172 21.18 -1.94 -3.92
N LEU A 173 21.37 -1.12 -4.97
CA LEU A 173 22.01 0.19 -4.86
C LEU A 173 21.07 1.28 -4.31
N LYS A 174 19.81 0.94 -3.97
CA LYS A 174 18.76 1.87 -3.52
C LYS A 174 18.54 3.07 -4.45
N LYS A 175 18.74 2.89 -5.77
CA LYS A 175 18.59 3.94 -6.79
C LYS A 175 17.26 3.79 -7.54
N PHE A 176 16.12 3.97 -6.86
CA PHE A 176 14.80 3.69 -7.44
C PHE A 176 14.38 4.68 -8.55
N LYS A 177 14.95 5.89 -8.58
CA LYS A 177 14.77 6.80 -9.73
C LYS A 177 15.20 6.17 -11.05
N LYS A 178 16.22 5.31 -11.04
CA LYS A 178 16.67 4.58 -12.24
C LYS A 178 15.80 3.37 -12.56
N LEU A 179 15.03 2.85 -11.59
CA LEU A 179 14.10 1.74 -11.83
C LEU A 179 12.99 2.12 -12.81
N TRP A 180 12.59 3.40 -12.84
CA TRP A 180 11.58 3.90 -13.78
C TRP A 180 11.95 3.60 -15.24
N ILE A 181 13.22 3.82 -15.59
CA ILE A 181 13.75 3.54 -16.92
C ILE A 181 13.68 2.04 -17.23
N THR A 182 14.11 1.19 -16.28
CA THR A 182 14.11 -0.26 -16.50
C THR A 182 12.70 -0.86 -16.53
N GLY A 183 11.78 -0.35 -15.70
CA GLY A 183 10.39 -0.80 -15.63
C GLY A 183 9.62 -0.42 -16.90
N ILE A 184 9.64 0.86 -17.27
CA ILE A 184 9.00 1.31 -18.52
C ILE A 184 9.69 0.71 -19.74
N GLY A 185 11.02 0.62 -19.74
CA GLY A 185 11.78 -0.02 -20.80
C GLY A 185 11.34 -1.47 -21.01
N SER A 186 11.19 -2.24 -19.92
CA SER A 186 10.70 -3.62 -20.02
C SER A 186 9.28 -3.70 -20.59
N LEU A 187 8.37 -2.83 -20.15
CA LEU A 187 7.00 -2.80 -20.64
C LEU A 187 6.91 -2.36 -22.11
N ALA A 188 7.73 -1.39 -22.52
CA ALA A 188 7.82 -0.92 -23.90
C ALA A 188 8.35 -2.02 -24.83
N VAL A 189 9.37 -2.78 -24.40
CA VAL A 189 9.88 -3.93 -25.15
C VAL A 189 8.82 -5.01 -25.27
N LEU A 190 8.11 -5.36 -24.19
CA LEU A 190 6.99 -6.32 -24.25
C LEU A 190 5.90 -5.88 -25.23
N ALA A 191 5.50 -4.61 -25.18
CA ALA A 191 4.49 -4.06 -26.09
C ALA A 191 4.97 -4.08 -27.54
N PHE A 192 6.22 -3.69 -27.78
CA PHE A 192 6.83 -3.74 -29.11
C PHE A 192 6.89 -5.16 -29.65
N THR A 193 7.36 -6.14 -28.86
CA THR A 193 7.38 -7.55 -29.29
C THR A 193 5.98 -8.07 -29.56
N PHE A 194 4.98 -7.66 -28.77
CA PHE A 194 3.59 -8.02 -29.02
C PHE A 194 3.08 -7.47 -30.36
N ILE A 195 3.31 -6.18 -30.65
CA ILE A 195 2.92 -5.56 -31.92
C ILE A 195 3.68 -6.21 -33.10
N TYR A 196 4.98 -6.41 -32.96
CA TYR A 196 5.80 -7.07 -33.98
C TYR A 196 5.30 -8.50 -34.26
N PHE A 197 4.96 -9.26 -33.21
CA PHE A 197 4.37 -10.59 -33.33
C PHE A 197 3.02 -10.55 -34.07
N GLN A 198 2.13 -9.61 -33.76
CA GLN A 198 0.84 -9.45 -34.45
C GLN A 198 1.02 -9.17 -35.95
N ILE A 199 1.95 -8.28 -36.30
CA ILE A 199 2.26 -7.94 -37.69
C ILE A 199 2.84 -9.16 -38.42
N LYS A 200 3.81 -9.86 -37.80
CA LYS A 200 4.45 -11.03 -38.38
C LYS A 200 3.47 -12.20 -38.56
N LEU A 201 2.58 -12.41 -37.60
CA LEU A 201 1.54 -13.43 -37.69
C LEU A 201 0.55 -13.13 -38.82
N SER A 202 0.18 -11.86 -39.00
CA SER A 202 -0.68 -11.42 -40.10
C SER A 202 0.00 -11.63 -41.46
N GLY A 203 1.30 -11.33 -41.56
CA GLY A 203 2.10 -11.58 -42.76
C GLY A 203 2.14 -13.07 -43.12
N ILE A 204 2.48 -13.92 -42.15
CA ILE A 204 2.50 -15.39 -42.31
C ILE A 204 1.13 -15.91 -42.74
N LYS A 205 0.04 -15.40 -42.14
CA LYS A 205 -1.32 -15.80 -42.52
C LYS A 205 -1.59 -15.51 -44.00
N SER A 206 -1.27 -14.30 -44.46
CA SER A 206 -1.50 -13.90 -45.85
C SER A 206 -0.63 -14.68 -46.84
N GLU A 207 0.62 -14.99 -46.47
CA GLU A 207 1.54 -15.78 -47.30
C GLU A 207 1.06 -17.23 -47.43
N MET A 208 0.65 -17.86 -46.32
CA MET A 208 0.05 -19.19 -46.35
C MET A 208 -1.28 -19.23 -47.11
N GLU A 209 -2.12 -18.20 -46.97
CA GLU A 209 -3.37 -18.11 -47.76
C GLU A 209 -3.11 -18.00 -49.26
N ASN A 210 -2.09 -17.26 -49.67
CA ASN A 210 -1.70 -17.11 -51.07
C ASN A 210 -1.06 -18.39 -51.63
N GLU A 211 -0.17 -19.05 -50.87
CA GLU A 211 0.47 -20.30 -51.31
C GLU A 211 -0.50 -21.49 -51.35
N LEU A 212 -1.51 -21.50 -50.47
CA LEU A 212 -2.54 -22.53 -50.44
C LEU A 212 -3.83 -22.12 -51.16
N ALA A 213 -3.81 -21.02 -51.91
CA ALA A 213 -4.95 -20.57 -52.71
C ALA A 213 -5.31 -21.64 -53.75
N GLY A 214 -6.42 -22.36 -53.52
CA GLY A 214 -6.93 -23.43 -54.40
C GLY A 214 -6.56 -24.85 -53.98
N ASN A 215 -5.88 -25.05 -52.85
CA ASN A 215 -5.56 -26.38 -52.31
C ASN A 215 -6.53 -26.76 -51.15
N PRO A 216 -7.02 -28.02 -51.06
CA PRO A 216 -7.84 -28.50 -49.94
C PRO A 216 -7.20 -28.30 -48.55
N PHE A 217 -5.88 -28.09 -48.46
CA PHE A 217 -5.19 -27.84 -47.19
C PHE A 217 -5.40 -26.43 -46.60
N ARG A 218 -6.04 -25.50 -47.31
CA ARG A 218 -6.34 -24.15 -46.79
C ARG A 218 -7.09 -24.20 -45.45
N GLY A 219 -8.10 -25.06 -45.34
CA GLY A 219 -8.88 -25.21 -44.10
C GLY A 219 -8.03 -25.71 -42.92
N LEU A 220 -7.01 -26.53 -43.17
CA LEU A 220 -6.09 -26.97 -42.11
C LEU A 220 -5.11 -25.86 -41.70
N ALA A 221 -4.66 -25.04 -42.65
CA ALA A 221 -3.82 -23.88 -42.35
C ALA A 221 -4.56 -22.84 -41.49
N ASP A 222 -5.83 -22.57 -41.80
CA ASP A 222 -6.67 -21.70 -40.96
C ASP A 222 -6.85 -22.26 -39.54
N LEU A 223 -7.11 -23.56 -39.39
CA LEU A 223 -7.21 -24.22 -38.08
C LEU A 223 -5.88 -24.16 -37.30
N ALA A 224 -4.76 -24.37 -37.98
CA ALA A 224 -3.43 -24.26 -37.37
C ALA A 224 -3.15 -22.83 -36.88
N MET A 225 -3.51 -21.81 -37.66
CA MET A 225 -3.33 -20.41 -37.27
C MET A 225 -4.27 -20.00 -36.13
N GLN A 226 -5.50 -20.52 -36.10
CA GLN A 226 -6.43 -20.29 -34.98
C GLN A 226 -5.98 -20.94 -33.67
N SER A 227 -5.15 -22.00 -33.76
CA SER A 227 -4.63 -22.71 -32.60
C SER A 227 -3.35 -22.12 -31.99
N VAL A 228 -2.85 -20.99 -32.52
CA VAL A 228 -1.78 -20.21 -31.87
C VAL A 228 -2.35 -19.56 -30.62
N GLN A 229 -1.95 -20.06 -29.45
CA GLN A 229 -2.45 -19.59 -28.17
C GLN A 229 -1.40 -18.78 -27.42
N LEU A 230 -1.83 -17.63 -26.88
CA LEU A 230 -1.05 -16.87 -25.91
C LEU A 230 -1.03 -17.64 -24.59
N GLN A 231 0.17 -17.91 -24.09
CA GLN A 231 0.36 -18.63 -22.84
C GLN A 231 0.60 -17.67 -21.67
N TRP A 232 0.55 -18.23 -20.45
CA TRP A 232 0.62 -17.53 -19.17
C TRP A 232 1.96 -16.81 -18.92
N GLY A 233 3.01 -17.09 -19.71
CA GLY A 233 4.28 -16.37 -19.62
C GLY A 233 4.12 -14.86 -19.80
N TRP A 234 3.19 -14.41 -20.65
CA TRP A 234 2.85 -12.98 -20.78
C TRP A 234 2.37 -12.36 -19.46
N ALA A 235 1.56 -13.08 -18.70
CA ALA A 235 1.04 -12.58 -17.44
C ALA A 235 2.18 -12.35 -16.44
N LEU A 236 3.12 -13.30 -16.33
CA LEU A 236 4.27 -13.12 -15.44
C LEU A 236 5.17 -11.97 -15.87
N LEU A 237 5.44 -11.82 -17.17
CA LEU A 237 6.25 -10.73 -17.68
C LEU A 237 5.62 -9.36 -17.39
N ILE A 238 4.32 -9.23 -17.63
CA ILE A 238 3.58 -7.99 -17.37
C ILE A 238 3.50 -7.69 -15.87
N ILE A 239 3.17 -8.68 -15.04
CA ILE A 239 3.09 -8.53 -13.58
C ILE A 239 4.45 -8.13 -13.00
N GLY A 240 5.53 -8.79 -13.43
CA GLY A 240 6.89 -8.46 -12.99
C GLY A 240 7.29 -7.04 -13.36
N ALA A 241 7.02 -6.61 -14.59
CA ALA A 241 7.27 -5.25 -15.04
C ALA A 241 6.46 -4.21 -14.25
N ILE A 242 5.18 -4.47 -14.01
CA ILE A 242 4.31 -3.61 -13.20
C ILE A 242 4.85 -3.48 -11.78
N PHE A 243 5.30 -4.57 -11.15
CA PHE A 243 5.84 -4.53 -9.79
C PHE A 243 7.11 -3.67 -9.70
N ILE A 244 7.99 -3.74 -10.72
CA ILE A 244 9.17 -2.87 -10.80
C ILE A 244 8.75 -1.40 -10.94
N ILE A 245 7.74 -1.10 -11.78
CA ILE A 245 7.21 0.27 -11.94
C ILE A 245 6.57 0.77 -10.65
N VAL A 246 5.78 -0.06 -9.97
CA VAL A 246 5.16 0.29 -8.67
C VAL A 246 6.24 0.59 -7.63
N ALA A 247 7.26 -0.27 -7.51
CA ALA A 247 8.39 -0.03 -6.61
C ALA A 247 9.10 1.30 -6.91
N ALA A 248 9.17 1.69 -8.18
CA ALA A 248 9.76 2.95 -8.62
C ALA A 248 8.85 4.18 -8.39
N ALA A 249 7.52 4.00 -8.42
CA ALA A 249 6.54 5.06 -8.23
C ALA A 249 6.24 5.35 -6.74
N MET A 250 6.54 4.42 -5.84
CA MET A 250 6.37 4.63 -4.41
C MET A 250 7.29 5.77 -3.93
N LYS A 251 6.68 6.89 -3.50
CA LYS A 251 7.35 8.15 -3.11
C LYS A 251 8.49 7.93 -2.12
N GLU A 252 9.73 8.29 -2.50
CA GLU A 252 10.84 8.36 -1.56
C GLU A 252 10.62 9.55 -0.62
N GLU A 253 10.42 9.27 0.67
CA GLU A 253 10.26 10.32 1.69
C GLU A 253 11.58 11.04 1.99
N ASN A 254 12.69 10.64 1.34
CA ASN A 254 14.03 11.19 1.50
C ASN A 254 14.41 12.21 0.42
N GLU A 255 13.44 12.84 -0.25
CA GLU A 255 13.71 13.93 -1.19
C GLU A 255 13.45 15.28 -0.49
N PRO A 256 14.49 16.07 -0.16
CA PRO A 256 14.32 17.46 0.29
C PRO A 256 13.81 18.36 -0.84
#